data_AF-A0A2D7L852-F1
#
_entry.id   AF-A0A2D7L852-F1
#
_cell.length_a   1.000
_cell.length_b   1.000
_cell.length_c   1.000
_cell.angle_alpha   90.00
_cell.angle_beta   90.00
_cell.angle_gamma   90.00
#
_symmetry.space_group_name_H-M   'P 1'
#
loop_
_entity.id
_entity.type
_entity.pdbx_description
1 polymer ?
#
loop_
_entity_poly.entity_id
_entity_poly.type
_entity_poly.pdbx_seq_one_letter_code
_entity_poly.pdbx_strand_id
1 'polypeptide(L)'
;MSKVVHLLGEVDAVYTAIADRLERAGATLTAKREDAELTISLGNASHTASPPVDIAVIPNSLEDPIADIIVRVHDILVPEGVIGWGSDVLNDWVTWVREGSEGIAPPDIEARHWVHIRDAADAITLIALVDADAMTQGVIDLAGRRAWSADAVLGEMSLLWGRYTNALNLNHTIESLTNVPSPAAKQIDKPVERPNLGPLHEAMLDAGRDEGWRPLTAMRVGLMELFAHTQGE
;
A
#
# COMPACT_ATOMS: atom_id res chain seq x y z
N MET A 1 26.66 -2.90 3.47
CA MET A 1 27.08 -3.62 2.24
C MET A 1 25.87 -3.71 1.33
N SER A 2 26.06 -3.73 0.00
CA SER A 2 24.96 -3.93 -0.96
C SER A 2 24.56 -5.41 -0.91
N LYS A 3 23.32 -5.75 -0.53
CA LYS A 3 22.81 -7.13 -0.59
C LYS A 3 22.40 -7.47 -2.02
N VAL A 4 22.71 -8.68 -2.48
CA VAL A 4 22.16 -9.24 -3.73
C VAL A 4 20.83 -9.93 -3.44
N VAL A 5 19.75 -9.48 -4.09
CA VAL A 5 18.38 -9.92 -3.82
C VAL A 5 17.79 -10.61 -5.04
N HIS A 6 17.22 -11.80 -4.84
CA HIS A 6 16.38 -12.46 -5.83
C HIS A 6 14.90 -12.18 -5.52
N LEU A 7 14.25 -11.40 -6.39
CA LEU A 7 12.83 -11.04 -6.26
C LEU A 7 11.97 -11.86 -7.22
N LEU A 8 11.07 -12.66 -6.66
CA LEU A 8 10.15 -13.55 -7.37
C LEU A 8 8.72 -13.01 -7.27
N GLY A 9 7.98 -12.95 -8.38
CA GLY A 9 6.59 -12.50 -8.38
C GLY A 9 6.07 -12.22 -9.78
N GLU A 10 4.78 -11.93 -9.88
CA GLU A 10 4.22 -11.31 -11.08
C GLU A 10 4.79 -9.90 -11.23
N VAL A 11 5.18 -9.50 -12.45
CA VAL A 11 5.75 -8.17 -12.70
C VAL A 11 4.61 -7.17 -12.84
N ASP A 12 4.07 -6.75 -11.69
CA ASP A 12 3.01 -5.75 -11.55
C ASP A 12 3.53 -4.46 -10.88
N ALA A 13 2.62 -3.55 -10.53
CA ALA A 13 2.97 -2.29 -9.86
C ALA A 13 3.57 -2.50 -8.45
N VAL A 14 3.21 -3.58 -7.75
CA VAL A 14 3.76 -3.91 -6.44
C VAL A 14 5.19 -4.43 -6.57
N TYR A 15 5.43 -5.33 -7.53
CA TYR A 15 6.76 -5.80 -7.88
C TYR A 15 7.67 -4.64 -8.24
N THR A 16 7.21 -3.78 -9.14
CA THR A 16 8.00 -2.64 -9.64
C THR A 16 8.34 -1.68 -8.50
N ALA A 17 7.38 -1.35 -7.63
CA ALA A 17 7.62 -0.46 -6.50
C ALA A 17 8.66 -1.02 -5.50
N ILE A 18 8.61 -2.33 -5.22
CA ILE A 18 9.56 -2.99 -4.31
C ILE A 18 10.93 -3.11 -4.97
N ALA A 19 11.01 -3.54 -6.23
CA ALA A 19 12.25 -3.64 -7.00
C ALA A 19 12.97 -2.28 -7.06
N ASP A 20 12.27 -1.23 -7.48
CA ASP A 20 12.80 0.13 -7.55
C ASP A 20 13.28 0.62 -6.18
N ARG A 21 12.54 0.31 -5.11
CA ARG A 21 12.91 0.75 -3.76
C ARG A 21 14.14 0.02 -3.23
N LEU A 22 14.26 -1.28 -3.49
CA LEU A 22 15.43 -2.10 -3.16
C LEU A 22 16.69 -1.56 -3.85
N GLU A 23 16.63 -1.32 -5.17
CA GLU A 23 17.77 -0.77 -5.93
C GLU A 23 18.17 0.62 -5.42
N ARG A 24 17.19 1.49 -5.15
CA ARG A 24 17.44 2.82 -4.57
C ARG A 24 18.03 2.78 -3.16
N ALA A 25 17.76 1.72 -2.41
CA ALA A 25 18.37 1.48 -1.10
C ALA A 25 19.77 0.84 -1.21
N GLY A 26 20.25 0.58 -2.44
CA GLY A 26 21.59 0.07 -2.72
C GLY A 26 21.67 -1.46 -2.77
N ALA A 27 20.55 -2.17 -2.90
CA ALA A 27 20.55 -3.60 -3.22
C ALA A 27 20.78 -3.82 -4.72
N THR A 28 21.24 -5.02 -5.10
CA THR A 28 21.36 -5.43 -6.51
C THR A 28 20.40 -6.59 -6.78
N LEU A 29 19.56 -6.49 -7.81
CA LEU A 29 18.64 -7.56 -8.17
C LEU A 29 19.31 -8.62 -9.05
N THR A 30 19.03 -9.90 -8.78
CA THR A 30 19.50 -11.03 -9.59
C THR A 30 18.35 -11.93 -10.05
N ALA A 31 18.43 -12.40 -11.29
CA ALA A 31 17.49 -13.39 -11.83
C ALA A 31 17.77 -14.81 -11.31
N LYS A 32 18.98 -15.06 -10.79
CA LYS A 32 19.42 -16.38 -10.31
C LYS A 32 19.38 -16.44 -8.80
N ARG A 33 18.63 -17.40 -8.27
CA ARG A 33 18.48 -17.59 -6.83
C ARG A 33 19.82 -17.94 -6.17
N GLU A 34 20.62 -18.77 -6.81
CA GLU A 34 21.90 -19.25 -6.28
C GLU A 34 22.94 -18.15 -6.07
N ASP A 35 22.78 -17.02 -6.76
CA ASP A 35 23.67 -15.85 -6.64
C ASP A 35 23.17 -14.85 -5.59
N ALA A 36 22.01 -15.10 -4.97
CA ALA A 36 21.36 -14.18 -4.05
C ALA A 36 21.73 -14.44 -2.59
N GLU A 37 21.91 -13.35 -1.85
CA GLU A 37 22.07 -13.35 -0.38
C GLU A 37 20.71 -13.31 0.33
N LEU A 38 19.68 -12.83 -0.37
CA LEU A 38 18.31 -12.73 0.13
C LEU A 38 17.32 -13.06 -0.99
N THR A 39 16.29 -13.81 -0.65
CA THR A 39 15.21 -14.21 -1.55
C THR A 39 13.88 -13.65 -1.05
N ILE A 40 13.17 -12.95 -1.92
CA ILE A 40 11.88 -12.33 -1.63
C ILE A 40 10.86 -12.84 -2.64
N SER A 41 9.70 -13.29 -2.20
CA SER A 41 8.56 -13.60 -3.08
C SER A 41 7.38 -12.67 -2.86
N LEU A 42 6.64 -12.38 -3.92
CA LEU A 42 5.45 -11.52 -3.89
C LEU A 42 4.19 -12.30 -4.30
N GLY A 43 3.10 -12.08 -3.56
CA GLY A 43 1.78 -12.63 -3.87
C GLY A 43 1.77 -14.15 -3.96
N ASN A 44 1.08 -14.69 -4.98
CA ASN A 44 0.90 -16.13 -5.20
C ASN A 44 2.22 -16.89 -5.40
N ALA A 45 3.27 -16.23 -5.89
CA ALA A 45 4.57 -16.85 -6.09
C ALA A 45 5.20 -17.35 -4.77
N SER A 46 4.77 -16.80 -3.64
CA SER A 46 5.22 -17.24 -2.31
C SER A 46 4.80 -18.66 -1.96
N HIS A 47 3.71 -19.17 -2.53
CA HIS A 47 3.20 -20.52 -2.27
C HIS A 47 3.84 -21.59 -3.16
N THR A 48 4.41 -21.18 -4.29
CA THR A 48 5.01 -22.08 -5.28
C THR A 48 6.53 -22.05 -5.26
N ALA A 49 7.14 -21.17 -4.46
CA ALA A 49 8.58 -21.07 -4.30
C ALA A 49 9.17 -22.36 -3.74
N SER A 50 10.16 -22.91 -4.45
CA SER A 50 10.93 -24.07 -4.01
C SER A 50 12.41 -23.84 -4.33
N PRO A 51 13.30 -23.77 -3.31
CA PRO A 51 13.01 -23.85 -1.88
C PRO A 51 12.23 -22.63 -1.33
N PRO A 52 11.70 -22.69 -0.09
CA PRO A 52 11.10 -21.55 0.61
C PRO A 52 11.97 -20.29 0.54
N VAL A 53 11.34 -19.12 0.48
CA VAL A 53 12.05 -17.83 0.47
C VAL A 53 12.32 -17.33 1.88
N ASP A 54 13.26 -16.39 2.01
CA ASP A 54 13.56 -15.74 3.29
C ASP A 54 12.41 -14.79 3.68
N ILE A 55 11.86 -14.04 2.71
CA ILE A 55 10.76 -13.10 2.94
C ILE A 55 9.64 -13.32 1.93
N ALA A 56 8.44 -13.62 2.39
CA ALA A 56 7.23 -13.61 1.57
C ALA A 56 6.42 -12.34 1.84
N VAL A 57 6.08 -11.60 0.79
CA VAL A 57 5.16 -10.46 0.85
C VAL A 57 3.85 -10.85 0.19
N ILE A 58 2.76 -10.89 0.95
CA ILE A 58 1.47 -11.38 0.47
C ILE A 58 0.34 -10.41 0.80
N PRO A 59 -0.73 -10.33 -0.01
CA PRO A 59 -1.96 -9.67 0.41
C PRO A 59 -2.66 -10.50 1.50
N ASN A 60 -3.44 -9.84 2.36
CA ASN A 60 -4.17 -10.45 3.47
C ASN A 60 -5.22 -11.49 3.06
N SER A 61 -5.57 -11.55 1.78
CA SER A 61 -6.49 -12.56 1.22
C SER A 61 -5.85 -13.93 1.03
N LEU A 62 -4.51 -14.03 1.06
CA LEU A 62 -3.80 -15.30 0.90
C LEU A 62 -3.48 -15.94 2.25
N GLU A 63 -3.39 -17.27 2.24
CA GLU A 63 -2.87 -18.03 3.35
C GLU A 63 -1.36 -17.77 3.55
N ASP A 64 -0.85 -18.13 4.73
CA ASP A 64 0.55 -17.95 5.05
C ASP A 64 1.41 -19.01 4.33
N PRO A 65 2.36 -18.61 3.48
CA PRO A 65 3.30 -19.53 2.85
C PRO A 65 4.39 -19.96 3.84
N ILE A 66 5.27 -20.86 3.41
CA ILE A 66 6.48 -21.19 4.16
C ILE A 66 7.55 -20.14 3.83
N ALA A 67 7.91 -19.32 4.81
CA ALA A 67 9.01 -18.35 4.76
C ALA A 67 9.51 -18.03 6.17
N ASP A 68 10.71 -17.47 6.31
CA ASP A 68 11.23 -17.03 7.61
C ASP A 68 10.48 -15.79 8.12
N ILE A 69 10.16 -14.86 7.21
CA ILE A 69 9.30 -13.71 7.45
C ILE A 69 8.15 -13.69 6.44
N ILE A 70 6.95 -13.43 6.94
CA ILE A 70 5.77 -13.17 6.12
C ILE A 70 5.31 -11.74 6.39
N VAL A 71 5.45 -10.87 5.40
CA VAL A 71 4.87 -9.52 5.43
C VAL A 71 3.48 -9.58 4.81
N ARG A 72 2.44 -9.55 5.66
CA ARG A 72 1.05 -9.59 5.22
C ARG A 72 0.50 -8.18 5.05
N VAL A 73 0.21 -7.80 3.82
CA VAL A 73 -0.28 -6.46 3.45
C VAL A 73 -1.80 -6.47 3.39
N HIS A 74 -2.45 -5.63 4.20
CA HIS A 74 -3.92 -5.62 4.31
C HIS A 74 -4.61 -4.83 3.21
N ASP A 75 -4.40 -3.51 3.20
CA ASP A 75 -5.12 -2.59 2.32
C ASP A 75 -4.11 -1.64 1.66
N ILE A 76 -3.62 -1.98 0.47
CA ILE A 76 -2.66 -1.15 -0.24
C ILE A 76 -3.34 -0.28 -1.30
N LEU A 77 -2.96 0.99 -1.33
CA LEU A 77 -3.35 1.94 -2.36
C LEU A 77 -2.24 1.97 -3.41
N VAL A 78 -2.56 1.49 -4.61
CA VAL A 78 -1.66 1.44 -5.77
C VAL A 78 -2.27 2.31 -6.88
N PRO A 79 -1.77 3.54 -7.08
CA PRO A 79 -2.30 4.45 -8.08
C PRO A 79 -2.32 3.89 -9.51
N GLU A 80 -1.32 3.10 -9.87
CA GLU A 80 -1.15 2.45 -11.16
C GLU A 80 -2.15 1.31 -11.39
N GLY A 81 -2.83 0.86 -10.33
CA GLY A 81 -3.70 -0.30 -10.34
C GLY A 81 -2.95 -1.62 -10.13
N VAL A 82 -3.56 -2.52 -9.36
CA VAL A 82 -3.11 -3.90 -9.21
C VAL A 82 -4.29 -4.76 -8.76
N ILE A 83 -4.34 -6.00 -9.23
CA ILE A 83 -5.41 -6.95 -8.92
C ILE A 83 -5.03 -7.78 -7.69
N GLY A 84 -5.97 -7.99 -6.78
CA GLY A 84 -5.82 -8.95 -5.69
C GLY A 84 -5.10 -8.43 -4.44
N TRP A 85 -4.63 -7.18 -4.46
CA TRP A 85 -4.06 -6.50 -3.29
C TRP A 85 -5.06 -5.55 -2.60
N GLY A 86 -6.31 -5.52 -3.05
CA GLY A 86 -7.40 -4.79 -2.40
C GLY A 86 -7.64 -3.37 -2.92
N SER A 87 -6.81 -2.85 -3.83
CA SER A 87 -6.99 -1.54 -4.47
C SER A 87 -8.11 -1.49 -5.51
N ASP A 88 -8.58 -2.65 -5.99
CA ASP A 88 -9.59 -2.75 -7.06
C ASP A 88 -10.83 -1.88 -6.80
N VAL A 89 -11.33 -1.89 -5.57
CA VAL A 89 -12.49 -1.10 -5.15
C VAL A 89 -12.29 0.41 -5.29
N LEU A 90 -11.06 0.90 -5.15
CA LEU A 90 -10.77 2.33 -5.29
C LEU A 90 -10.86 2.79 -6.74
N ASN A 91 -10.58 1.91 -7.71
CA ASN A 91 -10.69 2.22 -9.14
C ASN A 91 -12.16 2.38 -9.56
N ASP A 92 -13.04 1.52 -9.05
CA ASP A 92 -14.49 1.65 -9.23
C ASP A 92 -15.00 2.99 -8.68
N TRP A 93 -14.50 3.38 -7.51
CA TRP A 93 -14.89 4.63 -6.85
C TRP A 93 -14.40 5.86 -7.61
N VAL A 94 -13.17 5.82 -8.13
CA VAL A 94 -12.61 6.87 -8.99
C VAL A 94 -13.48 7.07 -10.23
N THR A 95 -13.85 5.97 -10.90
CA THR A 95 -14.70 6.00 -12.10
C THR A 95 -16.05 6.65 -11.78
N TRP A 96 -16.70 6.17 -10.73
CA TRP A 96 -17.99 6.71 -10.29
C TRP A 96 -17.94 8.21 -9.94
N VAL A 97 -16.89 8.67 -9.25
CA VAL A 97 -16.72 10.10 -8.93
C VAL A 97 -16.46 10.94 -10.19
N ARG A 98 -15.69 10.42 -11.15
CA ARG A 98 -15.42 11.12 -12.43
C ARG A 98 -16.68 11.31 -13.25
N GLU A 99 -17.58 10.34 -13.25
CA GLU A 99 -18.88 10.37 -13.93
C GLU A 99 -19.92 11.27 -13.22
N GLY A 100 -19.50 12.04 -12.21
CA GLY A 100 -20.38 12.94 -11.47
C GLY A 100 -21.22 12.24 -10.42
N SER A 101 -20.81 11.03 -9.99
CA SER A 101 -21.52 10.21 -9.01
C SER A 101 -22.92 9.80 -9.49
N GLU A 102 -23.08 9.65 -10.80
CA GLU A 102 -24.30 9.15 -11.43
C GLU A 102 -24.28 7.61 -11.53
N GLY A 103 -25.45 6.98 -11.70
CA GLY A 103 -25.55 5.53 -11.86
C GLY A 103 -25.56 4.73 -10.55
N ILE A 104 -25.02 3.50 -10.61
CA ILE A 104 -25.01 2.57 -9.47
C ILE A 104 -23.89 3.02 -8.52
N ALA A 105 -24.27 3.39 -7.29
CA ALA A 105 -23.30 3.74 -6.26
C ALA A 105 -22.37 2.55 -5.98
N PRO A 106 -21.06 2.79 -5.79
CA PRO A 106 -20.14 1.73 -5.45
C PRO A 106 -20.54 1.01 -4.17
N PRO A 107 -20.11 -0.26 -4.01
CA PRO A 107 -20.44 -1.03 -2.83
C PRO A 107 -19.88 -0.33 -1.58
N ASP A 108 -20.72 -0.23 -0.55
CA ASP A 108 -20.24 0.13 0.77
C ASP A 108 -19.32 -0.98 1.28
N ILE A 109 -18.15 -0.59 1.79
CA ILE A 109 -17.15 -1.50 2.32
C ILE A 109 -16.88 -1.16 3.77
N GLU A 110 -16.52 -2.18 4.53
CA GLU A 110 -15.98 -1.98 5.87
C GLU A 110 -14.78 -1.01 5.82
N ALA A 111 -14.63 -0.18 6.84
CA ALA A 111 -13.54 0.78 6.87
C ALA A 111 -12.20 0.06 6.81
N ARG A 112 -11.24 0.64 6.09
CA ARG A 112 -9.96 -0.02 5.78
C ARG A 112 -8.78 0.81 6.22
N HIS A 113 -7.67 0.15 6.52
CA HIS A 113 -6.44 0.79 6.97
C HIS A 113 -5.50 0.97 5.79
N TRP A 114 -5.88 1.85 4.85
CA TRP A 114 -5.13 2.06 3.62
C TRP A 114 -3.69 2.54 3.87
N VAL A 115 -2.73 1.90 3.21
CA VAL A 115 -1.32 2.32 3.12
C VAL A 115 -0.94 2.55 1.67
N HIS A 116 -0.16 3.60 1.41
CA HIS A 116 0.32 3.87 0.06
C HIS A 116 1.40 2.87 -0.35
N ILE A 117 1.42 2.45 -1.62
CA ILE A 117 2.44 1.51 -2.15
C ILE A 117 3.86 1.95 -1.86
N ARG A 118 4.14 3.26 -1.95
CA ARG A 118 5.46 3.83 -1.63
C ARG A 118 5.88 3.61 -0.18
N ASP A 119 4.95 3.75 0.77
CA ASP A 119 5.25 3.53 2.20
C ASP A 119 5.38 2.03 2.49
N ALA A 120 4.57 1.19 1.86
CA ALA A 120 4.66 -0.26 2.00
C ALA A 120 5.98 -0.82 1.42
N ALA A 121 6.35 -0.41 0.20
CA ALA A 121 7.61 -0.81 -0.45
C ALA A 121 8.83 -0.34 0.35
N ASP A 122 8.77 0.86 0.94
CA ASP A 122 9.80 1.36 1.84
C ASP A 122 9.95 0.52 3.10
N ALA A 123 8.85 0.16 3.76
CA ALA A 123 8.88 -0.71 4.93
C ALA A 123 9.47 -2.09 4.60
N ILE A 124 8.97 -2.71 3.52
CA ILE A 124 9.44 -4.03 3.06
C ILE A 124 10.94 -3.99 2.76
N THR A 125 11.40 -2.93 2.08
CA THR A 125 12.82 -2.75 1.75
C THR A 125 13.66 -2.60 3.00
N LEU A 126 13.22 -1.79 3.97
CA LEU A 126 13.94 -1.59 5.22
C LEU A 126 14.05 -2.91 6.00
N ILE A 127 12.94 -3.64 6.16
CA ILE A 127 12.92 -4.96 6.81
C ILE A 127 13.86 -5.94 6.10
N ALA A 128 13.84 -5.98 4.76
CA ALA A 128 14.67 -6.88 3.97
C ALA A 128 16.18 -6.60 4.11
N LEU A 129 16.56 -5.33 4.28
CA LEU A 129 17.95 -4.92 4.27
C LEU A 129 18.59 -4.85 5.67
N VAL A 130 17.82 -5.04 6.75
CA VAL A 130 18.34 -5.23 8.11
C VAL A 130 19.26 -6.46 8.17
N ASP A 131 20.27 -6.42 9.03
CA ASP A 131 21.18 -7.55 9.24
C ASP A 131 20.41 -8.77 9.75
N ALA A 132 20.79 -9.97 9.30
CA ALA A 132 20.04 -11.21 9.57
C ALA A 132 19.84 -11.49 11.07
N ASP A 133 20.78 -11.07 11.92
CA ASP A 133 20.72 -11.25 13.37
C ASP A 133 19.63 -10.37 14.04
N ALA A 134 19.12 -9.35 13.34
CA ALA A 134 18.04 -8.47 13.77
C ALA A 134 16.70 -8.77 13.08
N MET A 135 16.64 -9.75 12.17
CA MET A 135 15.40 -10.15 11.52
C MET A 135 14.48 -10.89 12.50
N THR A 136 13.31 -10.31 12.75
CA THR A 136 12.25 -10.96 13.54
C THR A 136 11.57 -12.03 12.67
N GLN A 137 11.55 -13.29 13.12
CA GLN A 137 10.84 -14.37 12.43
C GLN A 137 9.31 -14.27 12.62
N GLY A 138 8.56 -14.77 11.64
CA GLY A 138 7.10 -14.90 11.70
C GLY A 138 6.35 -13.89 10.86
N VAL A 139 5.13 -13.54 11.30
CA VAL A 139 4.20 -12.72 10.51
C VAL A 139 4.24 -11.26 10.97
N ILE A 140 4.44 -10.35 10.02
CA ILE A 140 4.41 -8.91 10.19
C ILE A 140 3.23 -8.36 9.38
N ASP A 141 2.17 -7.91 10.06
CA ASP A 141 1.05 -7.26 9.40
C ASP A 141 1.38 -5.80 9.04
N LEU A 142 1.12 -5.43 7.78
CA LEU A 142 1.40 -4.13 7.20
C LEU A 142 0.09 -3.47 6.75
N ALA A 143 -0.22 -2.34 7.40
CA ALA A 143 -1.38 -1.51 7.08
C ALA A 143 -1.14 -0.04 7.46
N GLY A 144 -2.04 0.84 7.01
CA GLY A 144 -2.11 2.23 7.42
C GLY A 144 -2.45 2.40 8.90
N ARG A 145 -2.19 3.59 9.44
CA ARG A 145 -2.42 3.87 10.88
C ARG A 145 -3.86 4.25 11.22
N ARG A 146 -4.64 4.67 10.23
CA ARG A 146 -6.01 5.20 10.41
C ARG A 146 -6.95 4.44 9.49
N ALA A 147 -8.09 4.04 10.03
CA ALA A 147 -9.19 3.49 9.26
C ALA A 147 -9.91 4.59 8.48
N TRP A 148 -10.38 4.26 7.29
CA TRP A 148 -11.20 5.10 6.43
C TRP A 148 -12.44 4.33 6.00
N SER A 149 -13.62 4.84 6.33
CA SER A 149 -14.89 4.30 5.81
C SER A 149 -15.07 4.65 4.32
N ALA A 150 -15.93 3.91 3.62
CA ALA A 150 -16.29 4.22 2.24
C ALA A 150 -16.76 5.67 2.08
N ASP A 151 -17.65 6.14 2.96
CA ASP A 151 -18.13 7.53 2.98
C ASP A 151 -17.03 8.58 3.15
N ALA A 152 -16.00 8.27 3.94
CA ALA A 152 -14.87 9.18 4.15
C ALA A 152 -13.97 9.23 2.90
N VAL A 153 -13.73 8.09 2.26
CA VAL A 153 -12.94 8.03 1.02
C VAL A 153 -13.69 8.69 -0.13
N LEU A 154 -14.96 8.33 -0.37
CA LEU A 154 -15.78 8.92 -1.43
C LEU A 154 -15.95 10.43 -1.24
N GLY A 155 -16.22 10.89 -0.01
CA GLY A 155 -16.32 12.33 0.27
C GLY A 155 -15.02 13.08 -0.01
N GLU A 156 -13.87 12.47 0.31
CA GLU A 156 -12.55 13.03 -0.01
C GLU A 156 -12.28 13.03 -1.52
N MET A 157 -12.61 11.93 -2.22
CA MET A 157 -12.50 11.81 -3.67
C MET A 157 -13.34 12.87 -4.39
N SER A 158 -14.63 13.04 -4.03
CA SER A 158 -15.51 14.04 -4.62
C SER A 158 -14.99 15.46 -4.38
N LEU A 159 -14.47 15.76 -3.19
CA LEU A 159 -13.86 17.06 -2.89
C LEU A 159 -12.63 17.32 -3.76
N LEU A 160 -11.74 16.33 -3.88
CA LEU A 160 -10.52 16.41 -4.67
C LEU A 160 -10.81 16.59 -6.16
N TRP A 161 -11.69 15.76 -6.72
CA TRP A 161 -12.11 15.84 -8.12
C TRP A 161 -12.84 17.15 -8.42
N GLY A 162 -13.72 17.59 -7.51
CA GLY A 162 -14.38 18.89 -7.60
C GLY A 162 -13.38 20.05 -7.64
N ARG A 163 -12.34 20.03 -6.82
CA ARG A 163 -11.28 21.06 -6.86
C ARG A 163 -10.49 21.04 -8.16
N TYR A 164 -10.14 19.84 -8.65
CA TYR A 164 -9.43 19.67 -9.91
C TYR A 164 -10.25 20.22 -11.09
N THR A 165 -11.49 19.76 -11.24
CA THR A 165 -12.41 20.22 -12.29
C THR A 165 -12.70 21.71 -12.17
N ASN A 166 -12.79 22.25 -10.95
CA ASN A 166 -13.00 23.68 -10.77
C ASN A 166 -11.80 24.52 -11.20
N ALA A 167 -10.58 24.02 -10.98
CA ALA A 167 -9.36 24.66 -11.43
C ALA A 167 -9.28 24.67 -12.97
N LEU A 168 -9.63 23.55 -13.62
CA LEU A 168 -9.68 23.46 -15.08
C LEU A 168 -10.71 24.43 -15.69
N ASN A 169 -11.85 24.60 -15.04
CA ASN A 169 -12.95 25.43 -15.53
C ASN A 169 -12.95 26.86 -14.98
N LEU A 170 -11.95 27.25 -14.19
CA LEU A 170 -11.82 28.58 -13.56
C LEU A 170 -13.05 29.02 -12.75
N ASN A 171 -13.75 28.09 -12.11
CA ASN A 171 -15.06 28.34 -11.48
C ASN A 171 -15.05 28.15 -9.94
N HIS A 172 -13.87 28.23 -9.31
CA HIS A 172 -13.74 28.07 -7.86
C HIS A 172 -14.72 28.97 -7.09
N THR A 173 -15.46 28.36 -6.16
CA THR A 173 -16.28 29.07 -5.17
C THR A 173 -15.57 29.11 -3.82
N ILE A 174 -16.03 29.99 -2.92
CA ILE A 174 -15.55 30.02 -1.52
C ILE A 174 -15.70 28.62 -0.92
N GLU A 175 -16.85 27.98 -1.07
CA GLU A 175 -17.13 26.63 -0.56
C GLU A 175 -16.15 25.59 -1.12
N SER A 176 -15.79 25.67 -2.40
CA SER A 176 -14.82 24.74 -3.01
C SER A 176 -13.40 24.90 -2.43
N LEU A 177 -13.07 26.09 -1.92
CA LEU A 177 -11.78 26.45 -1.34
C LEU A 177 -11.77 26.36 0.19
N THR A 178 -12.94 26.38 0.83
CA THR A 178 -13.09 26.41 2.28
C THR A 178 -13.33 25.00 2.81
N ASN A 179 -12.78 24.71 3.99
CA ASN A 179 -12.82 23.41 4.67
C ASN A 179 -12.03 22.28 3.98
N VAL A 180 -11.08 21.74 4.75
CA VAL A 180 -10.70 20.33 4.66
C VAL A 180 -11.22 19.72 5.95
N PRO A 181 -12.46 19.20 5.99
CA PRO A 181 -12.85 18.36 7.10
C PRO A 181 -11.81 17.24 7.15
N SER A 182 -11.18 17.01 8.30
CA SER A 182 -10.34 15.81 8.47
C SER A 182 -11.22 14.61 8.11
N PRO A 183 -10.97 13.88 7.03
CA PRO A 183 -11.93 12.87 6.54
C PRO A 183 -12.16 11.76 7.57
N ALA A 184 -11.16 11.52 8.42
CA ALA A 184 -11.19 10.58 9.54
C ALA A 184 -12.12 11.01 10.71
N ALA A 185 -12.75 12.18 10.64
CA ALA A 185 -13.64 12.67 11.70
C ALA A 185 -15.10 12.20 11.56
N LYS A 186 -15.50 11.61 10.43
CA LYS A 186 -16.78 10.92 10.34
C LYS A 186 -16.69 9.64 11.18
N GLN A 187 -17.57 9.52 12.18
CA GLN A 187 -17.62 8.40 13.10
C GLN A 187 -17.77 7.10 12.28
N ILE A 188 -16.81 6.19 12.41
CA ILE A 188 -16.95 4.85 11.88
C ILE A 188 -17.94 4.14 12.81
N ASP A 189 -19.15 3.87 12.33
CA ASP A 189 -20.25 3.32 13.15
C ASP A 189 -19.93 1.94 13.72
N LYS A 190 -19.10 1.16 13.02
CA LYS A 190 -18.59 -0.14 13.47
C LYS A 190 -17.08 -0.08 13.67
N PRO A 191 -16.56 -0.43 14.85
CA PRO A 191 -15.12 -0.50 15.04
C PRO A 191 -14.55 -1.58 14.10
N VAL A 192 -13.68 -1.17 13.20
CA VAL A 192 -12.90 -2.10 12.38
C VAL A 192 -11.68 -2.50 13.17
N GLU A 193 -11.46 -3.81 13.29
CA GLU A 193 -10.28 -4.33 13.95
C GLU A 193 -9.04 -3.98 13.13
N ARG A 194 -8.14 -3.22 13.73
CA ARG A 194 -6.85 -2.92 13.12
C ARG A 194 -5.94 -4.13 13.32
N PRO A 195 -5.21 -4.59 12.29
CA PRO A 195 -4.20 -5.62 12.49
C PRO A 195 -3.16 -5.19 13.53
N ASN A 196 -2.51 -6.16 14.16
CA ASN A 196 -1.48 -5.89 15.14
C ASN A 196 -0.22 -5.34 14.45
N LEU A 197 -0.07 -4.02 14.43
CA LEU A 197 1.09 -3.34 13.85
C LEU A 197 2.30 -3.28 14.81
N GLY A 198 2.24 -3.94 15.97
CA GLY A 198 3.35 -3.99 16.94
C GLY A 198 4.64 -4.55 16.34
N PRO A 199 4.62 -5.76 15.74
CA PRO A 199 5.80 -6.33 15.08
C PRO A 199 6.37 -5.44 13.98
N LEU A 200 5.51 -4.81 13.18
CA LEU A 200 5.94 -3.85 12.16
C LEU A 200 6.60 -2.63 12.79
N HIS A 201 6.04 -2.09 13.88
CA HIS A 201 6.61 -0.94 14.57
C HIS A 201 8.02 -1.22 15.08
N GLU A 202 8.21 -2.35 15.75
CA GLU A 202 9.53 -2.77 16.26
C GLU A 202 10.51 -3.05 15.13
N ALA A 203 10.10 -3.78 14.08
CA ALA A 203 10.96 -4.05 12.93
C ALA A 203 11.44 -2.76 12.24
N MET A 204 10.63 -1.71 12.21
CA MET A 204 11.03 -0.40 11.69
C MET A 204 11.98 0.36 12.63
N LEU A 205 11.83 0.21 13.95
CA LEU A 205 12.80 0.74 14.92
C LEU A 205 14.16 0.06 14.76
N ASP A 206 14.16 -1.27 14.65
CA ASP A 206 15.37 -2.09 14.44
C ASP A 206 16.04 -1.78 13.09
N ALA A 207 15.25 -1.43 12.08
CA ALA A 207 15.74 -0.92 10.80
C ALA A 207 16.27 0.54 10.84
N GLY A 208 16.33 1.16 12.02
CA GLY A 208 16.91 2.48 12.23
C GLY A 208 15.96 3.64 11.98
N ARG A 209 14.63 3.43 11.95
CA ARG A 209 13.66 4.54 11.97
C ARG A 209 13.32 4.93 13.41
N ASP A 210 13.70 6.14 13.82
CA ASP A 210 13.49 6.65 15.18
C ASP A 210 12.04 6.57 15.72
N GLU A 211 11.04 6.69 14.85
CA GLU A 211 9.62 6.71 15.23
C GLU A 211 8.89 5.38 14.95
N GLY A 212 9.62 4.35 14.51
CA GLY A 212 9.07 3.07 14.05
C GLY A 212 8.11 3.24 12.87
N TRP A 213 7.04 2.44 12.82
CA TRP A 213 6.07 2.49 11.72
C TRP A 213 5.25 3.80 11.71
N ARG A 214 5.55 4.64 10.72
CA ARG A 214 4.80 5.85 10.41
C ARG A 214 4.78 6.07 8.89
N PRO A 215 3.71 5.67 8.19
CA PRO A 215 3.58 5.96 6.76
C PRO A 215 3.57 7.48 6.55
N LEU A 216 4.32 7.94 5.56
CA LEU A 216 4.55 9.36 5.30
C LEU A 216 3.57 9.92 4.28
N THR A 217 3.07 9.08 3.38
CA THR A 217 2.15 9.50 2.33
C THR A 217 0.75 9.66 2.90
N ALA A 218 0.21 10.88 2.81
CA ALA A 218 -1.17 11.13 3.21
C ALA A 218 -2.14 10.44 2.23
N MET A 219 -3.22 9.86 2.74
CA MET A 219 -4.27 9.22 1.92
C MET A 219 -4.74 10.10 0.76
N ARG A 220 -4.94 11.41 1.01
CA ARG A 220 -5.32 12.40 -0.01
C ARG A 220 -4.38 12.41 -1.21
N VAL A 221 -3.08 12.24 -0.99
CA VAL A 221 -2.08 12.19 -2.07
C VAL A 221 -2.32 10.96 -2.93
N GLY A 222 -2.45 9.78 -2.31
CA GLY A 222 -2.77 8.54 -3.04
C GLY A 222 -4.08 8.64 -3.83
N LEU A 223 -5.12 9.24 -3.25
CA LEU A 223 -6.40 9.48 -3.94
C LEU A 223 -6.25 10.41 -5.16
N MET A 224 -5.46 11.47 -5.05
CA MET A 224 -5.15 12.32 -6.21
C MET A 224 -4.33 11.58 -7.27
N GLU A 225 -3.39 10.73 -6.87
CA GLU A 225 -2.59 9.93 -7.79
C GLU A 225 -3.45 8.90 -8.54
N LEU A 226 -4.48 8.33 -7.91
CA LEU A 226 -5.47 7.48 -8.59
C LEU A 226 -6.21 8.24 -9.69
N PHE A 227 -6.67 9.47 -9.43
CA PHE A 227 -7.26 10.32 -10.46
C PHE A 227 -6.28 10.70 -11.58
N ALA A 228 -4.99 10.80 -11.28
CA ALA A 228 -3.97 11.13 -12.27
C ALA A 228 -3.65 9.93 -13.18
N HIS A 229 -3.55 8.72 -12.62
CA HIS A 229 -3.25 7.51 -13.39
C HIS A 229 -4.42 7.07 -14.26
N THR A 230 -5.65 7.20 -13.76
CA THR A 230 -6.87 6.87 -14.55
C THR A 230 -7.15 7.87 -15.69
N GLN A 231 -6.42 8.99 -15.79
CA GLN A 231 -6.52 9.92 -16.93
C GLN A 231 -5.73 9.46 -18.17
N GLY A 232 -4.97 8.37 -18.07
CA GLY A 232 -4.14 7.82 -19.15
C GLY A 232 -4.81 6.77 -20.05
N GLU A 233 -6.07 6.43 -19.81
CA GLU A 233 -6.88 5.52 -20.65
C GLU A 233 -7.97 6.27 -21.44
#